data_AF-A0A258M8V0-F1
#
_entry.id   AF-A0A258M8V0-F1
#
_cell.length_a   1.000
_cell.length_b   1.000
_cell.length_c   1.000
_cell.angle_alpha   90.00
_cell.angle_beta   90.00
_cell.angle_gamma   90.00
#
_symmetry.space_group_name_H-M   'P 1'
#
loop_
_entity.id
_entity.type
_entity.pdbx_description
1 polymer ?
#
loop_
_entity_poly.entity_id
_entity_poly.type
_entity_poly.pdbx_seq_one_letter_code
_entity_poly.pdbx_strand_id
1 'polypeptide(L)' 'MMEMEHEMVGQNLTLIRELSNNFKLPEDACSSYSLLYRFLEEFEEDLHMHIHLENNILFPKALELEQESKK' A
#
# COMPACT_ATOMS: atom_id res chain seq x y z
N MET A 1 -5.24 -11.25 -11.11
CA MET A 1 -3.77 -11.29 -10.98
C MET A 1 -3.34 -10.13 -10.10
N MET A 2 -3.54 -8.87 -10.53
CA MET A 2 -3.22 -7.68 -9.74
C MET A 2 -3.85 -7.64 -8.34
N GLU A 3 -5.14 -7.99 -8.19
CA GLU A 3 -5.77 -7.97 -6.84
C GLU A 3 -5.12 -8.94 -5.84
N MET A 4 -4.62 -10.09 -6.32
CA MET A 4 -3.91 -11.05 -5.47
C MET A 4 -2.52 -10.52 -5.08
N GLU A 5 -1.86 -9.82 -5.99
CA GLU A 5 -0.61 -9.12 -5.68
C GLU A 5 -0.84 -8.01 -4.65
N HIS A 6 -1.95 -7.26 -4.76
CA HIS A 6 -2.34 -6.24 -3.78
C HIS A 6 -2.60 -6.84 -2.39
N GLU A 7 -3.25 -8.00 -2.29
CA GLU A 7 -3.45 -8.68 -1.01
C GLU A 7 -2.12 -9.07 -0.36
N MET A 8 -1.20 -9.66 -1.14
CA MET A 8 0.15 -10.00 -0.66
C MET A 8 0.92 -8.74 -0.20
N VAL A 9 0.81 -7.64 -0.94
CA VAL A 9 1.44 -6.37 -0.56
C VAL A 9 0.87 -5.83 0.75
N GLY A 10 -0.46 -5.89 0.95
CA GLY A 10 -1.09 -5.49 2.21
C GLY A 10 -0.62 -6.32 3.41
N GLN A 11 -0.41 -7.64 3.23
CA GLN A 11 0.19 -8.50 4.25
C GLN A 11 1.64 -8.09 4.57
N ASN A 12 2.43 -7.72 3.56
CA ASN A 12 3.80 -7.26 3.76
C ASN A 12 3.85 -5.93 4.54
N LEU A 13 2.96 -4.97 4.25
CA LEU A 13 2.87 -3.71 5.01
C LEU A 13 2.50 -3.97 6.47
N THR A 14 1.56 -4.89 6.71
CA THR A 14 1.19 -5.32 8.07
C THR A 14 2.40 -5.88 8.82
N LEU A 15 3.18 -6.77 8.19
CA LEU A 15 4.39 -7.32 8.80
C LEU A 15 5.46 -6.24 9.07
N ILE A 16 5.64 -5.28 8.17
CA ILE A 16 6.56 -4.14 8.38
C ILE A 16 6.12 -3.31 9.59
N ARG A 17 4.82 -3.04 9.72
CA ARG A 17 4.24 -2.28 10.84
C ARG A 17 4.40 -3.03 12.16
N GLU A 18 4.24 -4.36 12.18
CA GLU A 18 4.51 -5.20 13.36
C GLU A 18 5.99 -5.17 13.77
N LEU A 19 6.90 -5.42 12.82
CA LEU A 19 8.35 -5.46 13.07
C LEU A 19 8.92 -4.11 13.51
N SER A 20 8.29 -3.00 13.09
CA SER A 20 8.66 -1.64 13.48
C SER A 20 7.95 -1.14 14.74
N ASN A 21 7.14 -1.99 15.40
CA ASN A 21 6.33 -1.62 16.55
C ASN A 21 5.45 -0.38 16.26
N ASN A 22 4.69 -0.43 15.16
CA ASN A 22 3.92 0.69 14.62
C ASN A 22 4.78 1.94 14.35
N PHE A 23 5.95 1.75 13.73
CA PHE A 23 6.90 2.82 13.44
C PHE A 23 7.27 3.67 14.68
N LYS A 24 7.29 3.04 15.86
CA LYS A 24 7.68 3.72 17.09
C LYS A 24 9.19 3.87 17.15
N LEU A 25 9.66 5.12 17.23
CA LEU A 25 11.08 5.40 17.36
C LEU A 25 11.64 4.93 18.72
N PRO A 26 12.81 4.26 18.74
CA PRO A 26 13.54 4.01 19.97
C PRO A 26 14.17 5.30 20.53
N GLU A 27 14.52 5.30 21.82
CA GLU A 27 15.06 6.48 22.51
C GLU A 27 16.40 6.98 21.93
N ASP A 28 17.18 6.07 21.34
CA ASP A 28 18.48 6.31 20.72
C ASP A 28 18.41 6.47 19.19
N ALA A 29 17.20 6.64 18.62
CA ALA A 29 17.01 6.80 17.19
C ALA A 29 17.81 8.00 16.65
N CYS A 30 18.62 7.76 15.61
CA CYS A 30 19.26 8.83 14.88
C CYS A 30 18.28 9.51 13.90
N SER A 31 18.69 10.65 13.34
CA SER A 31 17.88 11.41 12.38
C SER A 31 17.48 10.58 11.15
N SER A 32 18.39 9.75 10.63
CA SER A 32 18.12 8.87 9.48
C SER A 32 17.07 7.81 9.80
N TYR A 33 17.08 7.27 11.03
CA TYR A 33 16.10 6.27 11.48
C TYR A 33 14.70 6.90 11.62
N SER A 34 14.65 8.11 12.18
CA SER A 34 13.43 8.92 12.28
C SER A 34 12.82 9.20 10.91
N LEU A 35 13.68 9.57 9.94
CA LEU A 35 13.24 9.85 8.59
C LEU A 35 12.74 8.60 7.86
N LEU A 36 13.41 7.45 8.05
CA LEU A 36 12.99 6.18 7.47
C LEU A 36 11.57 5.82 7.93
N TYR A 37 11.28 5.87 9.23
CA TYR A 37 9.96 5.51 9.76
C TYR A 37 8.87 6.46 9.27
N ARG A 38 9.15 7.76 9.20
CA ARG A 38 8.23 8.73 8.59
C ARG A 38 7.93 8.41 7.13
N PHE A 39 8.95 8.05 6.34
CA PHE A 39 8.75 7.68 4.94
C PHE A 39 8.02 6.35 4.76
N LEU A 40 8.18 5.40 5.69
CA LEU A 40 7.41 4.16 5.66
C LEU A 40 5.93 4.39 5.96
N GLU A 41 5.60 5.28 6.90
CA GLU A 41 4.22 5.71 7.14
C GLU A 41 3.61 6.37 5.90
N GLU A 42 4.30 7.36 5.33
CA GLU A 42 3.84 8.05 4.10
C GLU A 42 3.66 7.05 2.94
N PHE A 43 4.60 6.13 2.77
CA PHE A 43 4.54 5.09 1.73
C PHE A 43 3.36 4.13 1.93
N GLU A 44 3.09 3.70 3.16
CA GLU A 44 1.96 2.82 3.47
C GLU A 44 0.62 3.51 3.17
N GLU A 45 0.46 4.79 3.55
CA GLU A 45 -0.74 5.58 3.26
C GLU A 45 -0.97 5.73 1.75
N ASP A 46 0.07 6.10 1.01
CA ASP A 46 0.01 6.26 -0.44
C ASP A 46 -0.31 4.93 -1.13
N LEU A 47 0.29 3.83 -0.68
CA LEU A 47 0.08 2.52 -1.28
C LEU A 47 -1.32 1.98 -1.01
N HIS A 48 -1.88 2.22 0.19
CA HIS A 48 -3.29 1.93 0.45
C HIS A 48 -4.24 2.71 -0.45
N MET A 49 -3.96 4.00 -0.66
CA MET A 49 -4.75 4.82 -1.58
C MET A 49 -4.63 4.35 -3.02
N HIS A 50 -3.43 4.00 -3.46
CA HIS A 50 -3.18 3.43 -4.78
C HIS A 50 -4.01 2.15 -5.00
N ILE A 51 -3.90 1.17 -4.11
CA ILE A 51 -4.66 -0.08 -4.18
C ILE A 51 -6.17 0.18 -4.17
N HIS A 52 -6.65 1.12 -3.35
CA HIS A 52 -8.06 1.47 -3.31
C HIS A 52 -8.55 2.03 -4.65
N LEU A 53 -7.82 2.97 -5.23
CA LEU A 53 -8.15 3.57 -6.54
C LEU A 53 -8.16 2.51 -7.64
N GLU A 54 -7.19 1.59 -7.63
CA GLU A 54 -7.11 0.54 -8.63
C GLU A 54 -8.25 -0.47 -8.49
N ASN A 55 -8.37 -1.12 -7.34
CA ASN A 55 -9.33 -2.20 -7.11
C ASN A 55 -10.79 -1.73 -7.19
N ASN A 56 -11.09 -0.53 -6.67
CA ASN A 56 -12.47 -0.10 -6.49
C ASN A 56 -12.95 0.89 -7.55
N ILE A 57 -12.05 1.47 -8.34
CA ILE A 57 -12.42 2.49 -9.34
C ILE A 57 -11.89 2.14 -10.72
N LEU A 58 -10.58 1.94 -10.87
CA LEU A 58 -9.97 1.77 -12.19
C LEU A 58 -10.33 0.42 -12.81
N PHE A 59 -10.11 -0.69 -12.10
CA PHE A 59 -10.33 -2.03 -12.64
C PHE A 59 -11.81 -2.30 -12.98
N PRO A 60 -12.80 -1.93 -12.15
CA PRO A 60 -14.20 -2.09 -12.51
C PRO A 60 -14.56 -1.35 -13.80
N LYS A 61 -14.14 -0.08 -13.93
CA LYS A 61 -14.39 0.72 -15.13
C LYS A 61 -13.69 0.15 -16.36
N ALA A 62 -12.46 -0.36 -16.21
CA ALA A 62 -11.73 -0.98 -17.31
C ALA A 62 -12.43 -2.26 -17.80
N LEU A 63 -12.96 -3.08 -16.89
CA LEU A 63 -13.73 -4.28 -17.23
C LEU A 63 -15.05 -3.94 -17.93
N GLU A 64 -15.76 -2.91 -17.48
CA GLU A 64 -16.97 -2.42 -18.16
C GLU A 64 -16.67 -1.99 -19.60
N LEU A 65 -15.64 -1.16 -19.80
CA LEU A 65 -15.22 -0.70 -21.13
C LEU A 65 -14.76 -1.85 -22.03
N GLU A 66 -14.06 -2.84 -21.48
CA GLU A 66 -13.63 -4.02 -22.24
C GLU A 66 -14.85 -4.84 -22.72
N GLN A 67 -15.88 -4.97 -21.90
CA GLN A 67 -17.12 -5.67 -22.28
C GLN A 67 -17.90 -4.91 -23.36
N GLU A 68 -17.93 -3.57 -23.30
CA GLU A 68 -18.55 -2.74 -24.33
C GLU A 68 -17.82 -2.84 -25.68
N SER A 69 -16.48 -2.86 -25.68
CA SER A 69 -15.68 -2.97 -26.90
C SER A 69 -15.77 -4.34 -27.58
N LYS A 70 -16.23 -5.38 -26.87
CA LYS A 70 -16.41 -6.75 -27.40
C LYS A 70 -17.81 -7.00 -27.98
N LYS A 71 -18.75 -6.05 -27.85
CA LYS A 71 -20.07 -6.08 -28.48
C LYS A 71 -20.02 -5.46 -29.88
#